data_AF-A0A921KP95-F1
#
_entry.id   AF-A0A921KP95-F1
#
_cell.length_a   1.000
_cell.length_b   1.000
_cell.length_c   1.000
_cell.angle_alpha   90.00
_cell.angle_beta   90.00
_cell.angle_gamma   90.00
#
_symmetry.space_group_name_H-M   'P 1'
#
loop_
_entity.id
_entity.type
_entity.pdbx_description
1 polymer ?
#
loop_
_entity_poly.entity_id
_entity_poly.type
_entity_poly.pdbx_seq_one_letter_code
_entity_poly.pdbx_strand_id
1 'polypeptide(L)'
;MVHQVSRSPREWDYQVVLDCLTNERLSSYLHAMRHDVEQAFHLYEWNMRAAASVLSLTSMAEVVVRNALDRELSVWADRRRHGAEWFDVDVLDHRDRQDLQKARHRARSRRGEEVHGKVIAELSLGFWRYLVESRYFTALWVPATHAAFPTAPTTSGDDSARSPFG
;
A
#
# COMPACT_ATOMS: atom_id res chain seq x y z
N MET A 1 -13.83 31.80 -44.88
CA MET A 1 -12.93 31.82 -43.71
C MET A 1 -13.17 30.53 -42.96
N VAL A 2 -12.22 29.60 -43.09
CA VAL A 2 -12.41 28.18 -42.77
C VAL A 2 -12.21 27.98 -41.26
N HIS A 3 -13.21 27.44 -40.56
CA HIS A 3 -13.07 27.02 -39.18
C HIS A 3 -12.10 25.83 -39.11
N GLN A 4 -10.90 26.09 -38.60
CA GLN A 4 -9.90 25.08 -38.36
C GLN A 4 -10.18 24.45 -36.99
N VAL A 5 -10.86 23.30 -36.99
CA VAL A 5 -11.06 22.48 -35.79
C VAL A 5 -9.69 21.93 -35.38
N SER A 6 -9.22 22.35 -34.21
CA SER A 6 -7.97 21.87 -33.61
C SER A 6 -8.10 20.39 -33.25
N ARG A 7 -7.53 19.49 -34.06
CA ARG A 7 -7.38 18.08 -33.70
C ARG A 7 -6.37 17.95 -32.57
N SER A 8 -6.82 17.49 -31.42
CA SER A 8 -5.97 17.17 -30.27
C SER A 8 -5.20 15.85 -30.51
N PRO A 9 -4.00 15.67 -29.93
CA PRO A 9 -3.05 14.65 -30.37
C PRO A 9 -3.37 13.26 -29.80
N ARG A 10 -3.64 12.32 -30.73
CA ARG A 10 -4.02 10.89 -30.61
C ARG A 10 -5.53 10.65 -30.62
N GLU A 11 -6.12 10.67 -31.82
CA GLU A 11 -7.43 10.06 -32.12
C GLU A 11 -7.27 8.53 -32.02
N TRP A 12 -7.56 7.96 -30.87
CA TRP A 12 -7.78 6.52 -30.75
C TRP A 12 -9.17 6.20 -31.28
N ASP A 13 -9.29 5.17 -32.11
CA ASP A 13 -10.60 4.65 -32.48
C ASP A 13 -11.18 3.89 -31.27
N TYR A 14 -12.09 4.54 -30.55
CA TYR A 14 -12.71 3.97 -29.35
C TYR A 14 -13.50 2.70 -29.64
N GLN A 15 -13.96 2.49 -30.88
CA GLN A 15 -14.63 1.24 -31.25
C GLN A 15 -13.64 0.08 -31.28
N VAL A 16 -12.44 0.29 -31.83
CA VAL A 16 -11.36 -0.71 -31.83
C VAL A 16 -10.91 -1.04 -30.40
N VAL A 17 -10.82 -0.02 -29.53
CA VAL A 17 -10.46 -0.22 -28.12
C VAL A 17 -11.55 -0.99 -27.38
N LEU A 18 -12.83 -0.71 -27.67
CA LEU A 18 -13.96 -1.43 -27.10
C LEU A 18 -13.87 -2.93 -27.41
N ASP A 19 -13.58 -3.28 -28.67
CA ASP A 19 -13.45 -4.67 -29.11
C ASP A 19 -12.27 -5.41 -28.43
N CYS A 20 -11.28 -4.65 -27.92
CA CYS A 20 -10.14 -5.19 -27.17
C CYS A 20 -10.38 -5.28 -25.65
N LEU A 21 -11.44 -4.65 -25.13
CA LEU A 21 -11.76 -4.65 -23.70
C LEU A 21 -12.85 -5.68 -23.41
N THR A 22 -12.74 -6.38 -22.27
CA THR A 22 -13.85 -7.24 -21.83
C THR A 22 -15.09 -6.39 -21.58
N ASN A 23 -16.21 -6.78 -22.20
CA ASN A 23 -17.49 -6.07 -22.21
C ASN A 23 -17.96 -5.65 -20.79
N GLU A 24 -17.62 -6.47 -19.79
CA GLU A 24 -17.92 -6.24 -18.37
C GLU A 24 -17.31 -4.95 -17.81
N ARG A 25 -16.10 -4.56 -18.25
CA ARG A 25 -15.39 -3.39 -17.68
C ARG A 25 -15.99 -2.06 -18.10
N LEU A 26 -16.54 -1.98 -19.32
CA LEU A 26 -17.11 -0.74 -19.85
C LEU A 26 -18.63 -0.68 -19.76
N SER A 27 -19.29 -1.81 -19.46
CA SER A 27 -20.75 -1.91 -19.41
C SER A 27 -21.43 -0.87 -18.49
N SER A 28 -20.87 -0.62 -17.30
CA SER A 28 -21.38 0.36 -16.34
C SER A 28 -21.22 1.81 -16.84
N TYR A 29 -20.12 2.10 -17.53
CA TYR A 29 -19.86 3.42 -18.12
C TYR A 29 -20.75 3.68 -19.34
N LEU A 30 -20.92 2.69 -20.22
CA LEU A 30 -21.83 2.76 -21.36
C LEU A 30 -23.28 2.97 -20.91
N HIS A 31 -23.72 2.22 -19.90
CA HIS A 31 -25.07 2.40 -19.34
C HIS A 31 -25.27 3.82 -18.78
N ALA A 32 -24.29 4.32 -18.00
CA ALA A 32 -24.33 5.67 -17.44
C ALA A 32 -24.41 6.76 -18.52
N MET A 33 -23.76 6.55 -19.66
CA MET A 33 -23.70 7.50 -20.79
C MET A 33 -24.71 7.21 -21.91
N ARG A 34 -25.75 6.41 -21.66
CA ARG A 34 -26.80 6.05 -22.65
C ARG A 34 -26.24 5.44 -23.95
N HIS A 35 -25.22 4.59 -23.83
CA HIS A 35 -24.50 3.94 -24.93
C HIS A 35 -23.75 4.90 -25.87
N ASP A 36 -23.49 6.14 -25.45
CA ASP A 36 -22.51 7.00 -26.10
C ASP A 36 -21.10 6.51 -25.77
N VAL A 37 -20.42 5.96 -26.79
CA VAL A 37 -19.10 5.33 -26.65
C VAL A 37 -18.05 6.36 -26.26
N GLU A 38 -18.02 7.53 -26.90
CA GLU A 38 -17.01 8.56 -26.64
C GLU A 38 -17.13 9.08 -25.21
N GLN A 39 -18.35 9.39 -24.77
CA GLN A 39 -18.61 9.85 -23.40
C GLN A 39 -18.30 8.77 -22.35
N ALA A 40 -18.57 7.49 -22.65
CA ALA A 40 -18.22 6.38 -21.76
C ALA A 40 -16.70 6.24 -21.59
N PHE A 41 -15.93 6.40 -22.67
CA PHE A 41 -14.47 6.41 -22.59
C PHE A 41 -13.94 7.62 -21.82
N HIS A 42 -14.50 8.81 -22.00
CA HIS A 42 -14.12 9.98 -21.19
C HIS A 42 -14.33 9.75 -19.68
N LEU A 43 -15.45 9.14 -19.29
CA LEU A 43 -15.72 8.82 -17.88
C LEU A 43 -14.77 7.71 -17.37
N TYR A 44 -14.49 6.71 -18.20
CA TYR A 44 -13.53 5.65 -17.87
C TYR A 44 -12.12 6.21 -17.66
N GLU A 45 -11.63 7.08 -18.56
CA GLU A 45 -10.35 7.76 -18.43
C GLU A 45 -10.27 8.61 -17.17
N TRP A 46 -11.34 9.36 -16.86
CA TRP A 46 -11.41 10.14 -15.64
C TRP A 46 -11.28 9.24 -14.40
N ASN A 47 -12.00 8.12 -14.36
CA ASN A 47 -11.92 7.16 -13.26
C ASN A 47 -10.51 6.55 -13.14
N MET A 48 -9.86 6.24 -14.27
CA MET A 48 -8.46 5.78 -14.26
C MET A 48 -7.52 6.83 -13.68
N ARG A 49 -7.67 8.11 -14.05
CA ARG A 49 -6.84 9.21 -13.49
C ARG A 49 -7.07 9.37 -12.00
N ALA A 50 -8.33 9.29 -11.54
CA ALA A 50 -8.66 9.32 -10.12
C ALA A 50 -8.03 8.14 -9.36
N ALA A 51 -8.18 6.91 -9.88
CA ALA A 51 -7.61 5.70 -9.30
C ALA A 51 -6.07 5.76 -9.25
N ALA A 52 -5.42 6.23 -10.31
CA ALA A 52 -3.97 6.42 -10.37
C ALA A 52 -3.48 7.43 -9.32
N SER A 53 -4.26 8.48 -9.06
CA SER A 53 -3.94 9.51 -8.06
C SER A 53 -4.01 8.92 -6.65
N VAL A 54 -5.04 8.13 -6.35
CA VAL A 54 -5.16 7.40 -5.07
C VAL A 54 -4.01 6.42 -4.91
N LEU A 55 -3.74 5.59 -5.93
CA LEU A 55 -2.64 4.61 -5.88
C LEU A 55 -1.30 5.28 -5.62
N SER A 56 -1.03 6.42 -6.26
CA SER A 56 0.21 7.18 -6.08
C SER A 56 0.38 7.65 -4.62
N LEU A 57 -0.68 8.21 -4.04
CA LEU A 57 -0.67 8.63 -2.63
C LEU A 57 -0.51 7.43 -1.69
N THR A 58 -1.22 6.33 -1.95
CA THR A 58 -1.12 5.09 -1.16
C THR A 58 0.30 4.52 -1.20
N SER A 59 0.95 4.47 -2.37
CA SER A 59 2.32 3.98 -2.49
C SER A 59 3.32 4.84 -1.72
N MET A 60 3.14 6.17 -1.73
CA MET A 60 3.99 7.06 -0.93
C MET A 60 3.79 6.82 0.57
N ALA A 61 2.53 6.77 1.02
CA ALA A 61 2.20 6.51 2.41
C ALA A 61 2.75 5.15 2.89
N GLU A 62 2.67 4.11 2.06
CA GLU A 62 3.22 2.78 2.33
C GLU A 62 4.73 2.84 2.59
N VAL A 63 5.50 3.50 1.73
CA VAL A 63 6.96 3.64 1.89
C VAL A 63 7.30 4.38 3.18
N VAL A 64 6.58 5.47 3.49
CA VAL A 64 6.81 6.26 4.69
C VAL A 64 6.51 5.45 5.96
N VAL A 65 5.32 4.84 6.03
CA VAL A 65 4.89 4.05 7.20
C VAL A 65 5.82 2.86 7.40
N ARG A 66 6.13 2.12 6.34
CA ARG A 66 7.06 1.00 6.39
C ARG A 66 8.41 1.40 6.95
N ASN A 67 9.03 2.44 6.39
CA ASN A 67 10.37 2.85 6.79
C ASN A 67 10.40 3.38 8.23
N ALA A 68 9.31 4.02 8.68
CA ALA A 68 9.19 4.48 10.06
C ALA A 68 9.06 3.30 11.03
N LEU A 69 8.18 2.33 10.73
CA LEU A 69 8.00 1.13 11.54
C LEU A 69 9.26 0.27 11.59
N ASP A 70 9.90 0.05 10.44
CA ASP A 70 11.13 -0.74 10.33
C ASP A 70 12.27 -0.18 11.17
N ARG A 71 12.43 1.16 11.20
CA ARG A 71 13.40 1.83 12.07
C ARG A 71 13.16 1.50 13.54
N GLU A 72 11.95 1.71 14.04
CA GLU A 72 11.62 1.52 15.45
C GLU A 72 11.69 0.04 15.86
N LEU A 73 11.24 -0.85 14.97
CA LEU A 73 11.33 -2.30 15.18
C LEU A 73 12.77 -2.78 15.21
N SER A 74 13.65 -2.25 14.33
CA SER A 74 15.07 -2.59 14.33
C SER A 74 15.75 -2.18 15.64
N VAL A 75 15.48 -0.96 16.14
CA VAL A 75 15.99 -0.50 17.44
C VAL A 75 15.47 -1.38 18.58
N TRP A 76 14.18 -1.73 18.56
CA TRP A 76 13.57 -2.61 19.54
C TRP A 76 14.16 -4.03 19.56
N ALA A 77 14.47 -4.58 18.38
CA ALA A 77 15.05 -5.90 18.23
C ALA A 77 16.50 -5.93 18.70
N ASP A 78 17.28 -4.93 18.34
CA ASP A 78 18.68 -4.79 18.77
C ASP A 78 18.82 -4.74 20.29
N ARG A 79 17.90 -4.03 20.97
CA ARG A 79 17.82 -4.01 22.45
C ARG A 79 17.51 -5.37 23.07
N ARG A 80 16.83 -6.26 22.35
CA ARG A 80 16.50 -7.62 22.82
C ARG A 80 17.62 -8.61 22.54
N ARG A 81 18.20 -8.52 21.34
CA ARG A 81 19.29 -9.36 20.88
C ARG A 81 20.10 -8.53 19.88
N HIS A 82 21.28 -8.10 20.30
CA HIS A 82 22.14 -7.24 19.49
C HIS A 82 22.39 -7.83 18.10
N GLY A 83 22.17 -7.03 17.05
CA GLY A 83 22.29 -7.44 15.65
C GLY A 83 21.19 -8.37 15.13
N ALA A 84 20.09 -8.54 15.89
CA ALA A 84 18.94 -9.31 15.41
C ALA A 84 18.07 -8.51 14.45
N GLU A 85 17.64 -9.18 13.39
CA GLU A 85 16.53 -8.70 12.59
C GLU A 85 15.23 -8.75 13.40
N TRP A 86 14.41 -7.71 13.31
CA TRP A 86 13.18 -7.61 14.11
C TRP A 86 12.16 -8.70 13.76
N PHE A 87 12.17 -9.15 12.51
CA PHE A 87 11.32 -10.24 12.02
C PHE A 87 11.86 -11.64 12.35
N ASP A 88 13.00 -11.73 13.04
CA ASP A 88 13.55 -12.97 13.63
C ASP A 88 13.35 -13.03 15.16
N VAL A 89 12.58 -12.09 15.70
CA VAL A 89 12.07 -12.17 17.08
C VAL A 89 10.69 -12.84 17.01
N ASP A 90 10.47 -13.86 17.85
CA ASP A 90 9.24 -14.67 17.82
C ASP A 90 8.03 -13.91 18.39
N VAL A 91 7.55 -12.93 17.62
CA VAL A 91 6.42 -12.07 17.97
C VAL A 91 5.31 -12.14 16.91
N LEU A 92 5.66 -12.35 15.65
CA LEU A 92 4.69 -12.44 14.55
C LEU A 92 3.82 -13.69 14.67
N ASP A 93 2.54 -13.56 14.36
CA ASP A 93 1.61 -14.68 14.31
C ASP A 93 1.80 -15.57 13.06
N HIS A 94 1.01 -16.63 12.94
CA HIS A 94 1.15 -17.56 11.84
C HIS A 94 0.97 -16.94 10.45
N ARG A 95 0.02 -16.00 10.31
CA ARG A 95 -0.28 -15.37 9.01
C ARG A 95 0.85 -14.44 8.60
N ASP A 96 1.32 -13.60 9.51
CA ASP A 96 2.40 -12.68 9.25
C ASP A 96 3.71 -13.40 8.95
N ARG A 97 3.98 -14.51 9.64
CA ARG A 97 5.14 -15.37 9.33
C ARG A 97 5.05 -15.93 7.92
N GLN A 98 3.88 -16.33 7.43
CA GLN A 98 3.73 -16.81 6.05
C GLN A 98 4.02 -15.70 5.04
N ASP A 99 3.53 -14.49 5.28
CA ASP A 99 3.77 -13.36 4.38
C ASP A 99 5.24 -12.91 4.41
N LEU A 100 5.87 -12.94 5.58
CA LEU A 100 7.31 -12.75 5.74
C LEU A 100 8.12 -13.81 4.98
N GLN A 101 7.76 -15.09 5.07
CA GLN A 101 8.46 -16.16 4.35
C GLN A 101 8.39 -15.97 2.83
N LYS A 102 7.23 -15.54 2.30
CA LYS A 102 7.08 -15.19 0.88
C LYS A 102 7.95 -13.99 0.52
N ALA A 103 7.98 -12.95 1.36
CA ALA A 103 8.82 -11.77 1.16
C ALA A 103 10.31 -12.12 1.13
N ARG A 104 10.79 -12.90 2.12
CA ARG A 104 12.15 -13.45 2.16
C ARG A 104 12.50 -14.24 0.91
N HIS A 105 11.57 -15.06 0.43
CA HIS A 105 11.77 -15.84 -0.78
C HIS A 105 11.99 -14.96 -2.01
N ARG A 106 11.23 -13.86 -2.15
CA ARG A 106 11.36 -12.90 -3.25
C ARG A 106 12.57 -11.97 -3.11
N ALA A 107 12.96 -11.65 -1.87
CA ALA A 107 14.01 -10.71 -1.54
C ALA A 107 15.45 -11.24 -1.74
N ARG A 108 15.62 -12.54 -2.02
CA ARG A 108 16.96 -13.13 -2.22
C ARG A 108 17.73 -12.41 -3.32
N SER A 109 19.00 -12.12 -3.04
CA SER A 109 19.92 -11.55 -4.01
C SER A 109 20.23 -12.55 -5.13
N ARG A 110 20.90 -12.09 -6.19
CA ARG A 110 21.44 -12.99 -7.24
C ARG A 110 22.38 -14.06 -6.69
N ARG A 111 22.94 -13.86 -5.49
CA ARG A 111 23.81 -14.82 -4.78
C ARG A 111 23.05 -15.65 -3.75
N GLY A 112 21.74 -15.48 -3.62
CA GLY A 112 20.89 -16.19 -2.66
C GLY A 112 20.84 -15.57 -1.25
N GLU A 113 21.57 -14.48 -1.01
CA GLU A 113 21.62 -13.80 0.29
C GLU A 113 20.34 -12.99 0.54
N GLU A 114 19.81 -13.07 1.76
CA GLU A 114 18.75 -12.21 2.23
C GLU A 114 19.28 -10.79 2.47
N VAL A 115 18.62 -9.79 1.89
CA VAL A 115 18.96 -8.39 2.11
C VAL A 115 17.79 -7.74 2.84
N HIS A 116 18.01 -7.29 4.07
CA HIS A 116 16.99 -6.68 4.93
C HIS A 116 16.06 -5.72 4.16
N GLY A 117 16.62 -4.68 3.54
CA GLY A 117 15.82 -3.68 2.83
C GLY A 117 15.00 -4.24 1.66
N LYS A 118 15.40 -5.38 1.07
CA LYS A 118 14.59 -6.07 0.06
C LYS A 118 13.44 -6.85 0.70
N VAL A 119 13.66 -7.49 1.84
CA VAL A 119 12.58 -8.16 2.59
C VAL A 119 11.52 -7.13 2.96
N ILE A 120 11.96 -6.00 3.51
CA ILE A 120 11.10 -4.87 3.84
C ILE A 120 10.33 -4.38 2.61
N ALA A 121 11.00 -4.23 1.46
CA ALA A 121 10.36 -3.81 0.21
C ALA A 121 9.31 -4.78 -0.35
N GLU A 122 9.43 -6.08 -0.07
CA GLU A 122 8.53 -7.15 -0.54
C GLU A 122 7.28 -7.35 0.32
N LEU A 123 7.23 -6.71 1.51
CA LEU A 123 6.09 -6.72 2.41
C LEU A 123 5.05 -5.67 2.00
N SER A 124 3.79 -6.09 1.88
CA SER A 124 2.68 -5.24 1.46
C SER A 124 2.26 -4.21 2.52
N LEU A 125 1.63 -3.11 2.10
CA LEU A 125 0.93 -2.18 3.00
C LEU A 125 0.04 -2.87 4.04
N GLY A 126 -0.65 -3.94 3.63
CA GLY A 126 -1.55 -4.70 4.51
C GLY A 126 -0.82 -5.34 5.69
N PHE A 127 0.42 -5.79 5.48
CA PHE A 127 1.29 -6.33 6.53
C PHE A 127 1.70 -5.23 7.52
N TRP A 128 2.16 -4.07 7.02
CA TRP A 128 2.56 -2.94 7.87
C TRP A 128 1.42 -2.40 8.72
N ARG A 129 0.22 -2.29 8.13
CA ARG A 129 -1.02 -1.95 8.83
C ARG A 129 -1.36 -2.97 9.93
N TYR A 130 -1.07 -4.25 9.69
CA TYR A 130 -1.37 -5.31 10.65
C TYR A 130 -0.44 -5.28 11.87
N LEU A 131 0.84 -4.94 11.69
CA LEU A 131 1.82 -4.81 12.80
C LEU A 131 1.45 -3.76 13.83
N VAL A 132 0.60 -2.80 13.47
CA VAL A 132 0.12 -1.80 14.41
C VAL A 132 -1.17 -2.21 15.11
N GLU A 133 -1.96 -3.17 14.62
CA GLU A 133 -3.27 -3.55 15.19
C GLU A 133 -3.27 -3.94 16.69
N SER A 134 -4.44 -3.87 17.34
CA SER A 134 -4.67 -4.22 18.75
C SER A 134 -4.06 -5.55 19.20
N ARG A 135 -4.01 -6.56 18.31
CA ARG A 135 -3.42 -7.87 18.63
C ARG A 135 -1.94 -7.78 18.98
N TYR A 136 -1.23 -6.78 18.44
CA TYR A 136 0.18 -6.50 18.71
C TYR A 136 0.36 -5.35 19.69
N PHE A 137 -0.69 -4.95 20.41
CA PHE A 137 -0.63 -3.80 21.31
C PHE A 137 0.50 -3.94 22.35
N THR A 138 0.52 -5.02 23.12
CA THR A 138 1.56 -5.27 24.13
C THR A 138 2.87 -5.75 23.53
N ALA A 139 2.81 -6.42 22.37
CA ALA A 139 3.96 -7.10 21.78
C ALA A 139 4.86 -6.18 20.92
N LEU A 140 4.26 -5.25 20.16
CA LEU A 140 4.96 -4.34 19.25
C LEU A 140 4.61 -2.87 19.49
N TRP A 141 3.33 -2.51 19.70
CA TRP A 141 2.91 -1.11 19.82
C TRP A 141 3.52 -0.37 21.00
N VAL A 142 3.20 -0.82 22.22
CA VAL A 142 3.72 -0.25 23.46
C VAL A 142 5.26 -0.22 23.46
N PRO A 143 5.98 -1.30 23.11
CA PRO A 143 7.44 -1.29 23.20
C PRO A 143 8.17 -0.64 22.01
N ALA A 144 7.52 -0.41 20.86
CA ALA A 144 8.20 0.08 19.66
C ALA A 144 7.33 0.91 18.70
N THR A 145 6.29 0.33 18.09
CA THR A 145 5.70 0.88 16.85
C THR A 145 4.93 2.18 17.04
N HIS A 146 4.51 2.54 18.27
CA HIS A 146 3.92 3.85 18.54
C HIS A 146 4.90 5.02 18.26
N ALA A 147 6.21 4.80 18.43
CA ALA A 147 7.24 5.82 18.22
C ALA A 147 7.39 6.22 16.74
N ALA A 148 6.90 5.39 15.81
CA ALA A 148 6.83 5.72 14.39
C ALA A 148 5.82 6.86 14.09
N PHE A 149 4.95 7.20 15.05
CA PHE A 149 3.89 8.20 14.91
C PHE A 149 3.97 9.29 16.00
N PRO A 150 5.02 10.14 15.98
CA PRO A 150 5.29 11.10 17.06
C PRO A 150 4.23 12.20 17.23
N THR A 151 3.42 12.45 16.20
CA THR A 151 2.32 13.43 16.23
C THR A 151 0.95 12.79 16.40
N ALA A 152 0.87 11.48 16.64
CA ALA A 152 -0.39 10.87 17.05
C ALA A 152 -0.83 11.54 18.36
N PRO A 153 -2.13 11.82 18.56
CA PRO A 153 -2.61 12.45 19.78
C PRO A 153 -2.12 11.62 20.97
N THR A 154 -1.20 12.17 21.76
CA THR A 154 -0.81 11.57 23.03
C THR A 154 -2.04 11.62 23.91
N THR A 155 -2.60 10.46 24.22
CA THR A 155 -3.68 10.34 25.21
C THR A 155 -3.16 10.88 26.54
N SER A 156 -3.47 12.14 26.82
CA SER A 156 -3.12 12.81 28.07
C SER A 156 -3.86 12.12 29.22
N GLY A 157 -3.16 11.25 29.94
CA GLY A 157 -3.26 11.14 31.39
C GLY A 157 -4.39 10.34 32.05
N ASP A 158 -5.42 9.84 31.35
CA ASP A 158 -6.51 9.09 32.05
C ASP A 158 -7.09 7.88 31.27
N ASP A 159 -6.37 7.35 30.29
CA ASP A 159 -6.89 6.23 29.48
C ASP A 159 -5.77 5.22 29.15
N SER A 160 -5.07 4.73 30.17
CA SER A 160 -4.00 3.72 30.06
C SER A 160 -4.49 2.35 29.52
N ALA A 161 -5.75 2.25 29.09
CA ALA A 161 -6.37 1.06 28.53
C ALA A 161 -6.99 1.27 27.14
N ARG A 162 -6.93 2.46 26.52
CA ARG A 162 -7.42 2.61 25.14
C ARG A 162 -6.32 2.44 24.12
N SER A 163 -6.32 1.24 23.55
CA SER A 163 -5.77 0.95 22.22
C SER A 163 -6.18 2.06 21.23
N PRO A 164 -5.28 2.57 20.36
CA PRO A 164 -5.64 3.51 19.29
C PRO A 164 -6.62 2.92 18.25
N PHE A 165 -7.00 1.65 18.42
CA PHE A 165 -8.00 0.93 17.62
C PHE A 165 -9.37 0.84 18.31
N GLY A 166 -9.66 1.77 19.21
CA GLY A 166 -10.98 1.94 19.83
C GLY A 166 -12.03 2.51 18.88
#